data_AF-A0A1Y4KJE9-F1
#
_entry.id   AF-A0A1Y4KJE9-F1
#
_cell.length_a   1.000
_cell.length_b   1.000
_cell.length_c   1.000
_cell.angle_alpha   90.00
_cell.angle_beta   90.00
_cell.angle_gamma   90.00
#
_symmetry.space_group_name_H-M   'P 1'
#
loop_
_entity.id
_entity.type
_entity.pdbx_description
1 polymer ?
#
loop_
_entity_poly.entity_id
_entity_poly.type
_entity_poly.pdbx_seq_one_letter_code
_entity_poly.pdbx_strand_id
1 'polypeptide(L)'
;MGKAIEGSNANFEMNFYKLLELPLVKKSFDDIIYRKLLIDGYIYCNDGIIPSNKTVFKPLDTINPALYSIVKDKNPDSYEELYNQIKSYVPAENREFSNLEAQLILYLIFQLGGPCATAKVLIMLYRYYENKIKYRQYGGFICRLDVEPRPINSLHDYIKHISELSDVKNLFYRGHSNVNYIAIPSLFREKRFYQNEYIMYQELVIRCASSFINCSTHLDFLIEMQHYGLPTRLLDITSNPLVALYFSCESSNNVGEVIVYNIGNSSMKYEKCDEVSILTALPMFDFSTQQSILHDVHFGSLLSSRSYEALISEIKTERPLLSDDVTYRKLTTPVFVKPVRKNSRILRQEGAFLIWGLDDVHYGDGKQRASFDEEFRYKEDMKKIVYYVPSKYKKSIIDSLNRVGINKAFVYPEIDDVAVYIKESIK
;
A
#
# COMPACT_ATOMS: atom_id res chain seq x y z
N MET A 1 22.46 -14.99 42.50
CA MET A 1 21.79 -14.12 41.50
C MET A 1 21.79 -14.66 40.06
N GLY A 2 22.52 -15.74 39.73
CA GLY A 2 22.61 -16.27 38.35
C GLY A 2 21.69 -17.44 37.96
N LYS A 3 20.72 -17.86 38.79
CA LYS A 3 19.81 -19.00 38.48
C LYS A 3 18.35 -18.61 38.20
N ALA A 4 17.97 -17.35 38.40
CA ALA A 4 16.59 -16.88 38.17
C ALA A 4 16.34 -16.38 36.73
N ILE A 5 17.40 -16.18 35.94
CA ILE A 5 17.32 -15.58 34.58
C ILE A 5 17.17 -16.68 33.50
N GLU A 6 17.67 -17.90 33.74
CA GLU A 6 17.54 -19.02 32.79
C GLU A 6 16.12 -19.63 32.78
N GLY A 7 15.45 -19.69 33.93
CA GLY A 7 14.09 -20.22 34.05
C GLY A 7 13.01 -19.30 33.45
N SER A 8 13.21 -17.97 33.48
CA SER A 8 12.27 -17.01 32.90
C SER A 8 12.31 -16.98 31.37
N ASN A 9 13.48 -17.26 30.77
CA ASN A 9 13.66 -17.22 29.32
C ASN A 9 13.07 -18.48 28.64
N ALA A 10 13.24 -19.65 29.25
CA ALA A 10 12.66 -20.90 28.74
C ALA A 10 11.11 -20.91 28.80
N ASN A 11 10.52 -20.34 29.85
CA ASN A 11 9.06 -20.25 29.99
C ASN A 11 8.47 -19.19 29.04
N PHE A 12 9.19 -18.09 28.79
CA PHE A 12 8.86 -17.12 27.73
C PHE A 12 8.80 -17.80 26.36
N GLU A 13 9.86 -18.52 25.97
CA GLU A 13 9.93 -19.17 24.65
C GLU A 13 8.78 -20.16 24.48
N MET A 14 8.57 -21.04 25.47
CA MET A 14 7.52 -22.06 25.38
C MET A 14 6.12 -21.47 25.19
N ASN A 15 5.77 -20.41 25.94
CA ASN A 15 4.45 -19.80 25.85
C ASN A 15 4.28 -18.93 24.60
N PHE A 16 5.35 -18.26 24.15
CA PHE A 16 5.33 -17.54 22.88
C PHE A 16 5.13 -18.51 21.70
N TYR A 17 5.87 -19.62 21.64
CA TYR A 17 5.70 -20.62 20.58
C TYR A 17 4.30 -21.24 20.57
N LYS A 18 3.71 -21.54 21.75
CA LYS A 18 2.31 -21.99 21.84
C LYS A 18 1.33 -20.99 21.25
N LEU A 19 1.56 -19.70 21.48
CA LEU A 19 0.74 -18.63 20.91
C LEU A 19 0.81 -18.62 19.38
N LEU A 20 1.99 -18.88 18.81
CA LEU A 20 2.18 -18.92 17.37
C LEU A 20 1.41 -20.05 16.68
N GLU A 21 1.06 -21.12 17.38
CA GLU A 21 0.24 -22.22 16.83
C GLU A 21 -1.22 -21.83 16.56
N LEU A 22 -1.69 -20.69 17.10
CA LEU A 22 -3.07 -20.26 16.92
C LEU A 22 -3.29 -19.72 15.49
N PRO A 23 -4.27 -20.24 14.72
CA PRO A 23 -4.51 -19.81 13.34
C PRO A 23 -4.77 -18.31 13.18
N LEU A 24 -5.43 -17.69 14.16
CA LEU A 24 -5.69 -16.24 14.17
C LEU A 24 -4.41 -15.42 14.28
N VAL A 25 -3.42 -15.89 15.05
CA VAL A 25 -2.12 -15.21 15.18
C VAL A 25 -1.37 -15.27 13.87
N LYS A 26 -1.34 -16.44 13.23
CA LYS A 26 -0.74 -16.60 11.89
C LYS A 26 -1.46 -15.72 10.86
N LYS A 27 -2.79 -15.74 10.81
CA LYS A 27 -3.56 -14.89 9.88
C LYS A 27 -3.26 -13.40 10.09
N SER A 28 -3.19 -12.95 11.35
CA SER A 28 -2.88 -11.57 11.68
C SER A 28 -1.47 -11.18 11.22
N PHE A 29 -0.51 -12.08 11.43
CA PHE A 29 0.86 -11.92 10.94
C PHE A 29 0.90 -11.85 9.41
N ASP A 30 0.15 -12.73 8.73
CA ASP A 30 0.07 -12.80 7.28
C ASP A 30 -0.47 -11.50 6.67
N ASP A 31 -1.58 -11.01 7.22
CA ASP A 31 -2.31 -9.86 6.70
C ASP A 31 -1.56 -8.52 6.89
N ILE A 32 -0.82 -8.36 8.01
CA ILE A 32 -0.17 -7.09 8.38
C ILE A 32 1.32 -7.08 8.06
N ILE A 33 2.04 -8.14 8.44
CA ILE A 33 3.52 -8.15 8.41
C ILE A 33 4.03 -8.90 7.19
N TYR A 34 3.62 -10.15 7.00
CA TYR A 34 4.14 -10.98 5.92
C TYR A 34 3.74 -10.43 4.55
N ARG A 35 2.53 -9.89 4.40
CA ARG A 35 2.09 -9.24 3.15
C ARG A 35 3.05 -8.13 2.72
N LYS A 36 3.45 -7.23 3.63
CA LYS A 36 4.42 -6.16 3.33
C LYS A 36 5.81 -6.74 3.00
N LEU A 37 6.26 -7.76 3.73
CA LEU A 37 7.52 -8.45 3.43
C LEU A 37 7.51 -9.17 2.08
N LEU A 38 6.38 -9.75 1.69
CA LEU A 38 6.23 -10.47 0.42
C LEU A 38 6.23 -9.49 -0.76
N ILE A 39 5.50 -8.38 -0.65
CA ILE A 39 5.35 -7.38 -1.72
C ILE A 39 6.62 -6.53 -1.84
N ASP A 40 7.04 -5.93 -0.73
CA ASP A 40 8.09 -4.92 -0.72
C ASP A 40 9.43 -5.45 -0.22
N GLY A 41 9.51 -6.65 0.36
CA GLY A 41 10.78 -7.25 0.78
C GLY A 41 11.35 -6.68 2.08
N TYR A 42 10.67 -5.77 2.77
CA TYR A 42 11.09 -5.22 4.05
C TYR A 42 9.90 -4.80 4.91
N ILE A 43 10.14 -4.70 6.21
CA ILE A 43 9.21 -4.10 7.17
C ILE A 43 10.02 -3.45 8.30
N TYR A 44 9.52 -2.35 8.86
CA TYR A 44 10.18 -1.62 9.93
C TYR A 44 9.44 -1.80 11.25
N CYS A 45 10.07 -2.42 12.24
CA CYS A 45 9.41 -2.99 13.41
C CYS A 45 9.25 -2.12 14.64
N ASN A 46 9.94 -0.99 14.72
CA ASN A 46 9.94 -0.19 15.96
C ASN A 46 8.70 0.68 16.11
N ASP A 47 8.27 1.33 15.03
CA ASP A 47 7.11 2.21 15.03
C ASP A 47 6.33 2.10 13.70
N GLY A 48 5.02 2.26 13.76
CA GLY A 48 4.15 2.29 12.59
C GLY A 48 3.69 0.94 12.01
N ILE A 49 4.14 -0.22 12.51
CA ILE A 49 3.53 -1.52 12.11
C ILE A 49 2.12 -1.64 12.69
N ILE A 50 1.98 -1.27 13.96
CA ILE A 50 0.77 -1.46 14.75
C ILE A 50 0.47 -0.15 15.48
N PRO A 51 -0.80 0.23 15.65
CA PRO A 51 -1.15 1.38 16.48
C PRO A 51 -0.50 1.32 17.86
N SER A 52 0.09 2.41 18.32
CA SER A 52 0.70 2.50 19.65
C SER A 52 -0.32 2.73 20.77
N ASN A 53 -1.57 3.09 20.42
CA ASN A 53 -2.61 3.42 21.38
C ASN A 53 -3.84 2.52 21.22
N LYS A 54 -4.29 1.93 22.33
CA LYS A 54 -5.48 1.07 22.38
C LYS A 54 -6.78 1.76 21.93
N THR A 55 -6.85 3.09 21.96
CA THR A 55 -8.04 3.84 21.52
C THR A 55 -8.41 3.60 20.05
N VAL A 56 -7.42 3.24 19.21
CA VAL A 56 -7.65 2.90 17.79
C VAL A 56 -8.54 1.67 17.65
N PHE A 57 -8.55 0.77 18.64
CA PHE A 57 -9.35 -0.45 18.63
C PHE A 57 -10.77 -0.24 19.18
N LYS A 58 -11.12 0.94 19.69
CA LYS A 58 -12.45 1.24 20.24
C LYS A 58 -13.63 0.86 19.31
N PRO A 59 -13.56 1.02 17.98
CA PRO A 59 -14.63 0.57 17.08
C PRO A 59 -14.95 -0.93 17.22
N LEU A 60 -14.00 -1.76 17.67
CA LEU A 60 -14.23 -3.19 17.90
C LEU A 60 -15.19 -3.46 19.06
N ASP A 61 -15.45 -2.51 19.96
CA ASP A 61 -16.47 -2.70 21.01
C ASP A 61 -17.88 -2.87 20.42
N THR A 62 -18.11 -2.33 19.22
CA THR A 62 -19.37 -2.52 18.47
C THR A 62 -19.25 -3.65 17.45
N ILE A 63 -18.11 -3.73 16.75
CA ILE A 63 -17.94 -4.69 15.64
C ILE A 63 -17.65 -6.09 16.18
N ASN A 64 -16.70 -6.26 17.13
CA ASN A 64 -16.34 -7.54 17.75
C ASN A 64 -16.14 -7.40 19.28
N PRO A 65 -17.23 -7.29 20.06
CA PRO A 65 -17.13 -7.11 21.50
C PRO A 65 -16.36 -8.26 22.18
N ALA A 66 -16.50 -9.49 21.67
CA ALA A 66 -15.85 -10.68 22.20
C ALA A 66 -14.31 -10.58 22.09
N LEU A 67 -13.77 -10.19 20.94
CA LEU A 67 -12.33 -9.97 20.80
C LEU A 67 -11.86 -8.71 21.53
N TYR A 68 -12.64 -7.63 21.48
CA TYR A 68 -12.27 -6.37 22.14
C TYR A 68 -12.22 -6.49 23.67
N SER A 69 -12.99 -7.41 24.26
CA SER A 69 -12.96 -7.68 25.70
C SER A 69 -11.56 -8.00 26.24
N ILE A 70 -10.68 -8.58 25.40
CA ILE A 70 -9.29 -8.90 25.73
C ILE A 70 -8.45 -7.65 26.08
N VAL A 71 -8.79 -6.49 25.51
CA VAL A 71 -8.03 -5.23 25.67
C VAL A 71 -8.84 -4.13 26.38
N LYS A 72 -10.14 -4.36 26.62
CA LYS A 72 -11.09 -3.35 27.10
C LYS A 72 -10.66 -2.77 28.44
N ASP A 73 -10.47 -3.64 29.43
CA ASP A 73 -10.15 -3.22 30.80
C ASP A 73 -8.64 -3.17 31.03
N LYS A 74 -7.97 -4.30 30.84
CA LYS A 74 -6.53 -4.47 31.05
C LYS A 74 -5.92 -5.28 29.91
N ASN A 75 -4.73 -4.90 29.45
CA ASN A 75 -3.96 -5.74 28.55
C ASN A 75 -3.53 -7.02 29.30
N PRO A 76 -3.34 -8.15 28.60
CA PRO A 76 -2.77 -9.35 29.18
C PRO A 76 -1.36 -9.07 29.73
N ASP A 77 -1.02 -9.67 30.86
CA ASP A 77 0.29 -9.48 31.50
C ASP A 77 1.31 -10.55 31.04
N SER A 78 0.85 -11.63 30.40
CA SER A 78 1.71 -12.73 29.95
C SER A 78 1.25 -13.37 28.63
N TYR A 79 2.16 -14.06 27.95
CA TYR A 79 1.85 -14.85 26.75
C TYR A 79 0.88 -16.01 27.03
N GLU A 80 0.92 -16.58 28.24
CA GLU A 80 0.03 -17.65 28.65
C GLU A 80 -1.42 -17.16 28.79
N GLU A 81 -1.60 -16.01 29.43
CA GLU A 81 -2.91 -15.36 29.55
C GLU A 81 -3.48 -15.01 28.17
N LEU A 82 -2.67 -14.37 27.31
CA LEU A 82 -3.07 -14.04 25.94
C LEU A 82 -3.41 -15.29 25.12
N TYR A 83 -2.64 -16.37 25.25
CA TYR A 83 -2.92 -17.64 24.60
C TYR A 83 -4.28 -18.20 25.01
N ASN A 84 -4.56 -18.25 26.31
CA ASN A 84 -5.84 -18.78 26.82
C ASN A 84 -7.02 -17.93 26.35
N GLN A 85 -6.89 -16.60 26.36
CA GLN A 85 -7.93 -15.68 25.88
C GLN A 85 -8.21 -15.85 24.39
N ILE A 86 -7.17 -15.85 23.53
CA ILE A 86 -7.36 -16.06 22.08
C ILE A 86 -7.86 -17.48 21.78
N LYS A 87 -7.41 -18.49 22.52
CA LYS A 87 -7.89 -19.87 22.34
C LYS A 87 -9.36 -20.02 22.69
N SER A 88 -9.83 -19.32 23.72
CA SER A 88 -11.24 -19.31 24.13
C SER A 88 -12.15 -18.50 23.19
N TYR A 89 -11.56 -17.65 22.34
CA TYR A 89 -12.30 -16.83 21.41
C TYR A 89 -12.87 -17.68 20.27
N VAL A 90 -14.20 -17.67 20.16
CA VAL A 90 -14.94 -18.32 19.07
C VAL A 90 -15.41 -17.24 18.09
N PRO A 91 -14.91 -17.22 16.84
CA PRO A 91 -15.39 -16.29 15.83
C PRO A 91 -16.87 -16.53 15.53
N ALA A 92 -17.63 -15.46 15.27
CA ALA A 92 -18.99 -15.58 14.76
C ALA A 92 -18.98 -16.28 13.39
N GLU A 93 -19.95 -17.17 13.15
CA GLU A 93 -20.08 -17.88 11.87
C GLU A 93 -20.20 -16.88 10.70
N ASN A 94 -19.53 -17.18 9.58
CA ASN A 94 -19.54 -16.41 8.34
C ASN A 94 -19.03 -14.96 8.42
N ARG A 95 -18.35 -14.57 9.51
CA ARG A 95 -17.74 -13.24 9.61
C ARG A 95 -16.30 -13.22 9.09
N GLU A 96 -16.01 -12.27 8.20
CA GLU A 96 -14.63 -12.00 7.79
C GLU A 96 -13.81 -11.34 8.92
N PHE A 97 -12.60 -11.86 9.11
CA PHE A 97 -11.61 -11.30 10.04
C PHE A 97 -10.98 -10.06 9.41
N SER A 98 -11.18 -8.91 10.06
CA SER A 98 -10.80 -7.59 9.55
C SER A 98 -9.37 -7.21 9.89
N ASN A 99 -8.85 -6.21 9.15
CA ASN A 99 -7.51 -5.66 9.39
C ASN A 99 -7.35 -5.09 10.81
N LEU A 100 -8.41 -4.46 11.36
CA LEU A 100 -8.39 -3.89 12.72
C LEU A 100 -8.27 -4.99 13.79
N GLU A 101 -8.86 -6.16 13.56
CA GLU A 101 -8.75 -7.31 14.45
C GLU A 101 -7.36 -7.96 14.37
N ALA A 102 -6.80 -8.05 13.16
CA ALA A 102 -5.42 -8.48 12.97
C ALA A 102 -4.42 -7.56 13.70
N GLN A 103 -4.61 -6.25 13.58
CA GLN A 103 -3.80 -5.25 14.29
C GLN A 103 -3.94 -5.38 15.81
N LEU A 104 -5.14 -5.67 16.34
CA LEU A 104 -5.33 -5.88 17.78
C LEU A 104 -4.55 -7.09 18.29
N ILE A 105 -4.62 -8.23 17.60
CA ILE A 105 -3.88 -9.44 18.00
C ILE A 105 -2.38 -9.15 18.04
N LEU A 106 -1.85 -8.53 16.99
CA LEU A 106 -0.44 -8.16 16.96
C LEU A 106 -0.10 -7.10 18.02
N TYR A 107 -0.98 -6.12 18.28
CA TYR A 107 -0.77 -5.14 19.34
C TYR A 107 -0.54 -5.82 20.68
N LEU A 108 -1.40 -6.76 21.06
CA LEU A 108 -1.29 -7.50 22.31
C LEU A 108 0.03 -8.27 22.39
N ILE A 109 0.45 -8.93 21.30
CA ILE A 109 1.72 -9.66 21.22
C ILE A 109 2.92 -8.71 21.39
N PHE A 110 2.87 -7.53 20.79
CA PHE A 110 3.99 -6.59 20.78
C PHE A 110 4.11 -5.82 22.10
N GLN A 111 3.00 -5.58 22.82
CA GLN A 111 2.98 -4.95 24.13
C GLN A 111 3.53 -5.83 25.26
N LEU A 112 3.42 -7.15 25.14
CA LEU A 112 3.99 -8.07 26.12
C LEU A 112 5.53 -7.95 26.18
N GLY A 113 6.11 -8.12 27.37
CA GLY A 113 7.56 -8.12 27.57
C GLY A 113 8.28 -9.24 26.78
N GLY A 114 9.61 -9.21 26.76
CA GLY A 114 10.43 -10.20 26.05
C GLY A 114 11.33 -9.56 24.99
N PRO A 115 11.63 -10.24 23.88
CA PRO A 115 12.55 -9.75 22.85
C PRO A 115 11.96 -8.52 22.14
N CYS A 116 12.84 -7.71 21.54
CA CYS A 116 12.42 -6.53 20.80
C CYS A 116 11.52 -6.89 19.61
N ALA A 117 10.81 -5.90 19.07
CA ALA A 117 9.85 -6.09 17.98
C ALA A 117 10.44 -6.79 16.74
N THR A 118 11.67 -6.44 16.34
CA THR A 118 12.38 -7.09 15.22
C THR A 118 12.61 -8.58 15.49
N ALA A 119 13.01 -8.93 16.71
CA ALA A 119 13.23 -10.31 17.11
C ALA A 119 11.92 -11.12 17.17
N LYS A 120 10.82 -10.53 17.67
CA LYS A 120 9.48 -11.16 17.60
C LYS A 120 9.09 -11.47 16.16
N VAL A 121 9.24 -10.52 15.24
CA VAL A 121 8.94 -10.71 13.80
C VAL A 121 9.81 -11.81 13.19
N LEU A 122 11.11 -11.83 13.47
CA LEU A 122 12.00 -12.89 12.97
C LEU A 122 11.58 -14.27 13.45
N ILE A 123 11.26 -14.43 14.74
CA ILE A 123 10.81 -15.71 15.29
C ILE A 123 9.52 -16.16 14.59
N MET A 124 8.55 -15.25 14.39
CA MET A 124 7.31 -15.56 13.67
C MET A 124 7.57 -15.98 12.23
N LEU A 125 8.46 -15.28 11.52
CA LEU A 125 8.87 -15.65 10.14
C LEU A 125 9.47 -17.06 10.08
N TYR A 126 10.44 -17.35 10.96
CA TYR A 126 11.09 -18.65 10.99
C TYR A 126 10.11 -19.76 11.37
N ARG A 127 9.17 -19.49 12.27
CA ARG A 127 8.15 -20.46 12.68
C ARG A 127 7.17 -20.78 11.56
N TYR A 128 6.75 -19.80 10.77
CA TYR A 128 5.68 -19.98 9.79
C TYR A 128 6.15 -20.35 8.38
N TYR A 129 7.35 -19.96 7.98
CA TYR A 129 7.76 -19.95 6.57
C TYR A 129 9.16 -20.53 6.30
N GLU A 130 9.60 -21.52 7.09
CA GLU A 130 10.90 -22.22 6.98
C GLU A 130 11.68 -21.99 5.66
N ASN A 131 12.74 -21.18 5.73
CA ASN A 131 13.87 -21.04 4.80
C ASN A 131 13.64 -21.17 3.28
N LYS A 132 13.03 -20.16 2.64
CA LYS A 132 13.24 -19.89 1.18
C LYS A 132 13.75 -18.49 0.85
N ILE A 133 13.59 -17.52 1.74
CA ILE A 133 14.08 -16.15 1.58
C ILE A 133 14.83 -15.77 2.85
N LYS A 134 16.12 -15.44 2.74
CA LYS A 134 16.90 -14.96 3.89
C LYS A 134 16.51 -13.51 4.16
N TYR A 135 15.86 -13.28 5.30
CA TYR A 135 15.68 -11.94 5.85
C TYR A 135 16.80 -11.64 6.84
N ARG A 136 17.26 -10.39 6.87
CA ARG A 136 18.24 -9.88 7.82
C ARG A 136 17.65 -8.73 8.61
N GLN A 137 18.13 -8.56 9.84
CA GLN A 137 17.87 -7.35 10.60
C GLN A 137 18.83 -6.23 10.16
N TYR A 138 18.31 -5.02 9.97
CA TYR A 138 19.09 -3.80 9.76
C TYR A 138 18.49 -2.68 10.61
N GLY A 139 19.08 -2.40 11.77
CA GLY A 139 18.49 -1.50 12.76
C GLY A 139 17.08 -1.97 13.17
N GLY A 140 16.07 -1.12 12.94
CA GLY A 140 14.66 -1.44 13.16
C GLY A 140 13.99 -2.21 12.02
N PHE A 141 14.69 -2.47 10.90
CA PHE A 141 14.14 -3.21 9.75
C PHE A 141 14.37 -4.70 9.85
N ILE A 142 13.41 -5.47 9.34
CA ILE A 142 13.61 -6.82 8.80
C ILE A 142 13.51 -6.70 7.28
N CYS A 143 14.55 -7.09 6.55
CA CYS A 143 14.65 -6.89 5.10
C CYS A 143 15.22 -8.10 4.39
N ARG A 144 14.77 -8.34 3.16
CA ARG A 144 15.33 -9.32 2.22
C ARG A 144 16.76 -8.90 1.86
N LEU A 145 17.62 -9.87 1.54
CA LEU A 145 19.06 -9.58 1.30
C LEU A 145 19.31 -8.62 0.12
N ASP A 146 18.39 -8.53 -0.83
CA ASP A 146 18.43 -7.63 -1.99
C ASP A 146 17.71 -6.30 -1.73
N VAL A 147 17.41 -5.96 -0.47
CA VAL A 147 16.86 -4.66 -0.08
C VAL A 147 17.89 -3.90 0.76
N GLU A 148 18.06 -2.63 0.42
CA GLU A 148 18.96 -1.72 1.09
C GLU A 148 18.22 -0.46 1.58
N PRO A 149 17.87 -0.39 2.87
CA PRO A 149 17.32 0.81 3.48
C PRO A 149 18.39 1.91 3.61
N ARG A 150 18.06 3.14 3.20
CA ARG A 150 18.92 4.32 3.32
C ARG A 150 18.21 5.46 4.07
N PRO A 151 18.78 5.98 5.16
CA PRO A 151 18.15 7.08 5.89
C PRO A 151 18.24 8.40 5.13
N ILE A 152 17.19 9.21 5.28
CA ILE A 152 17.18 10.63 4.92
C ILE A 152 17.10 11.42 6.22
N ASN A 153 18.19 12.09 6.58
CA ASN A 153 18.28 12.85 7.83
C ASN A 153 18.02 14.36 7.63
N SER A 154 18.06 14.85 6.39
CA SER A 154 17.80 16.25 6.05
C SER A 154 17.43 16.40 4.56
N LEU A 155 16.95 17.60 4.18
CA LEU A 155 16.73 17.94 2.78
C LEU A 155 18.02 17.85 1.95
N HIS A 156 19.16 18.30 2.50
CA HIS A 156 20.45 18.25 1.81
C HIS A 156 20.91 16.81 1.55
N ASP A 157 20.78 15.94 2.55
CA ASP A 157 21.06 14.51 2.47
C ASP A 157 20.21 13.86 1.36
N TYR A 158 18.92 14.18 1.32
CA TYR A 158 18.05 13.69 0.24
C TYR A 158 18.46 14.16 -1.15
N ILE A 159 18.75 15.46 -1.32
CA ILE A 159 19.19 16.01 -2.61
C ILE A 159 20.47 15.31 -3.07
N LYS A 160 21.40 15.06 -2.15
CA LYS A 160 22.62 14.31 -2.44
C LYS A 160 22.30 12.90 -2.95
N HIS A 161 21.48 12.13 -2.24
CA HIS A 161 21.06 10.79 -2.67
C HIS A 161 20.44 10.80 -4.07
N ILE A 162 19.57 11.77 -4.37
CA ILE A 162 18.93 11.89 -5.69
C ILE A 162 19.94 12.24 -6.78
N SER A 163 20.91 13.11 -6.49
CA SER A 163 21.94 13.51 -7.47
C SER A 163 22.94 12.41 -7.82
N GLU A 164 23.10 11.42 -6.94
CA GLU A 164 24.05 10.31 -7.08
C GLU A 164 23.42 9.08 -7.76
N LEU A 165 22.12 9.11 -8.08
CA LEU A 165 21.45 8.00 -8.78
C LEU A 165 22.05 7.78 -10.18
N SER A 166 22.67 6.61 -10.38
CA SER A 166 23.24 6.17 -11.66
C SER A 166 22.23 5.40 -12.53
N ASP A 167 22.53 5.28 -13.83
CA ASP A 167 21.73 4.50 -14.81
C ASP A 167 20.24 4.86 -14.87
N VAL A 168 19.96 6.15 -14.79
CA VAL A 168 18.61 6.71 -14.71
C VAL A 168 18.05 6.99 -16.10
N LYS A 169 16.89 6.41 -16.43
CA LYS A 169 16.15 6.73 -17.67
C LYS A 169 15.11 7.81 -17.37
N ASN A 170 14.08 7.43 -16.62
CA ASN A 170 13.03 8.33 -16.16
C ASN A 170 12.75 8.01 -14.70
N LEU A 171 13.02 8.96 -13.81
CA LEU A 171 12.79 8.79 -12.38
C LEU A 171 11.42 9.29 -11.98
N PHE A 172 10.75 8.48 -11.16
CA PHE A 172 9.54 8.86 -10.46
C PHE A 172 9.63 8.46 -9.01
N TYR A 173 8.84 9.12 -8.19
CA TYR A 173 8.93 9.04 -6.75
C TYR A 173 7.55 8.86 -6.14
N ARG A 174 7.49 8.19 -5.00
CA ARG A 174 6.29 8.14 -4.16
C ARG A 174 6.69 8.29 -2.70
N GLY A 175 6.07 9.25 -2.02
CA GLY A 175 6.24 9.43 -0.59
C GLY A 175 5.15 8.70 0.18
N HIS A 176 5.53 7.99 1.23
CA HIS A 176 4.63 7.42 2.22
C HIS A 176 4.97 7.96 3.59
N SER A 177 3.96 8.47 4.28
CA SER A 177 4.12 8.99 5.64
C SER A 177 4.46 7.89 6.66
N ASN A 178 4.21 6.62 6.32
CA ASN A 178 4.62 5.44 7.07
C ASN A 178 5.27 4.41 6.14
N VAL A 179 6.51 4.02 6.43
CA VAL A 179 7.32 3.03 5.70
C VAL A 179 6.68 1.63 5.62
N ASN A 180 5.75 1.32 6.53
CA ASN A 180 5.03 0.05 6.53
C ASN A 180 3.78 0.06 5.63
N TYR A 181 3.46 1.19 4.99
CA TYR A 181 2.41 1.21 3.96
C TYR A 181 2.85 0.43 2.73
N ILE A 182 1.89 -0.30 2.15
CA ILE A 182 2.06 -1.00 0.88
C ILE A 182 1.64 -0.03 -0.25
N ALA A 183 2.46 0.03 -1.30
CA ALA A 183 2.20 0.82 -2.49
C ALA A 183 1.16 0.15 -3.41
N ILE A 184 -0.08 0.05 -2.94
CA ILE A 184 -1.24 -0.40 -3.72
C ILE A 184 -2.25 0.75 -3.92
N PRO A 185 -2.95 0.79 -5.06
CA PRO A 185 -4.08 1.69 -5.27
C PRO A 185 -5.11 1.58 -4.16
N SER A 186 -5.85 2.68 -3.91
CA SER A 186 -6.90 2.72 -2.90
C SER A 186 -7.99 1.67 -3.10
N LEU A 187 -8.31 1.33 -4.36
CA LEU A 187 -9.32 0.34 -4.70
C LEU A 187 -9.02 -1.04 -4.10
N PHE A 188 -7.75 -1.45 -4.07
CA PHE A 188 -7.33 -2.78 -3.62
C PHE A 188 -7.06 -2.87 -2.11
N ARG A 189 -7.33 -1.79 -1.36
CA ARG A 189 -7.14 -1.78 0.10
C ARG A 189 -8.27 -2.49 0.84
N GLU A 190 -9.47 -2.51 0.27
CA GLU A 190 -10.64 -3.13 0.89
C GLU A 190 -11.45 -3.94 -0.13
N LYS A 191 -11.89 -5.13 0.28
CA LYS A 191 -12.71 -6.04 -0.54
C LYS A 191 -13.97 -5.39 -1.09
N ARG A 192 -14.67 -4.64 -0.24
CA ARG A 192 -15.88 -3.91 -0.65
C ARG A 192 -15.63 -2.87 -1.74
N PHE A 193 -14.41 -2.34 -1.91
CA PHE A 193 -14.14 -1.33 -2.94
C PHE A 193 -13.99 -1.98 -4.31
N TYR A 194 -13.07 -2.93 -4.49
CA TYR A 194 -12.90 -3.57 -5.80
C TYR A 194 -14.10 -4.42 -6.23
N GLN A 195 -14.89 -4.96 -5.29
CA GLN A 195 -16.14 -5.66 -5.62
C GLN A 195 -17.28 -4.72 -6.06
N ASN A 196 -17.17 -3.43 -5.79
CA ASN A 196 -18.20 -2.44 -6.12
C ASN A 196 -17.64 -1.28 -6.97
N GLU A 197 -16.52 -1.49 -7.68
CA GLU A 197 -15.85 -0.47 -8.49
C GLU A 197 -16.83 0.18 -9.49
N TYR A 198 -17.58 -0.65 -10.22
CA TYR A 198 -18.60 -0.22 -11.18
C TYR A 198 -19.67 0.68 -10.54
N ILE A 199 -20.26 0.24 -9.43
CA ILE A 199 -21.33 0.99 -8.76
C ILE A 199 -20.80 2.33 -8.25
N MET A 200 -19.62 2.33 -7.62
CA MET A 200 -18.96 3.56 -7.15
C MET A 200 -18.69 4.53 -8.30
N TYR A 201 -18.18 4.03 -9.43
CA TYR A 201 -17.93 4.81 -10.63
C TYR A 201 -19.23 5.47 -11.13
N GLN A 202 -20.28 4.68 -11.37
CA GLN A 202 -21.53 5.18 -11.94
C GLN A 202 -22.24 6.17 -11.01
N GLU A 203 -22.33 5.87 -9.71
CA GLU A 203 -22.99 6.74 -8.74
C GLU A 203 -22.31 8.11 -8.63
N LEU A 204 -20.97 8.15 -8.67
CA LEU A 204 -20.25 9.43 -8.61
C LEU A 204 -20.46 10.26 -9.88
N VAL A 205 -20.40 9.63 -11.06
CA VAL A 205 -20.66 10.33 -12.34
C VAL A 205 -22.09 10.86 -12.39
N ILE A 206 -23.09 10.08 -11.98
CA ILE A 206 -24.50 10.49 -11.97
C ILE A 206 -24.73 11.67 -11.02
N ARG A 207 -24.21 11.59 -9.79
CA ARG A 207 -24.45 12.60 -8.74
C ARG A 207 -23.68 13.89 -8.96
N CYS A 208 -22.51 13.80 -9.58
CA CYS A 208 -21.56 14.91 -9.72
C CYS A 208 -21.23 15.21 -11.19
N ALA A 209 -22.17 15.00 -12.12
CA ALA A 209 -21.97 15.10 -13.57
C ALA A 209 -21.25 16.39 -14.02
N SER A 210 -21.50 17.53 -13.36
CA SER A 210 -20.84 18.80 -13.65
C SER A 210 -19.31 18.77 -13.49
N SER A 211 -18.80 17.93 -12.58
CA SER A 211 -17.37 17.78 -12.33
C SER A 211 -16.67 17.00 -13.45
N PHE A 212 -17.42 16.21 -14.23
CA PHE A 212 -16.89 15.33 -15.27
C PHE A 212 -17.10 15.86 -16.70
N ILE A 213 -17.61 17.09 -16.88
CA ILE A 213 -17.90 17.68 -18.21
C ILE A 213 -16.69 17.66 -19.15
N ASN A 214 -15.48 17.85 -18.61
CA ASN A 214 -14.23 17.91 -19.38
C ASN A 214 -13.51 16.55 -19.47
N CYS A 215 -14.09 15.48 -18.93
CA CYS A 215 -13.54 14.15 -19.04
C CYS A 215 -13.92 13.55 -20.40
N SER A 216 -12.91 13.19 -21.19
CA SER A 216 -13.10 12.62 -22.52
C SER A 216 -12.67 11.16 -22.61
N THR A 217 -11.82 10.72 -21.68
CA THR A 217 -11.33 9.34 -21.60
C THR A 217 -11.62 8.75 -20.21
N HIS A 218 -11.71 7.44 -20.11
CA HIS A 218 -11.84 6.70 -18.85
C HIS A 218 -10.69 7.04 -17.91
N LEU A 219 -9.49 7.32 -18.43
CA LEU A 219 -8.38 7.82 -17.62
C LEU A 219 -8.72 9.18 -16.99
N ASP A 220 -9.29 10.13 -17.74
CA ASP A 220 -9.73 11.41 -17.18
C ASP A 220 -10.73 11.21 -16.05
N PHE A 221 -11.72 10.33 -16.25
CA PHE A 221 -12.72 10.01 -15.22
C PHE A 221 -12.05 9.48 -13.96
N LEU A 222 -11.17 8.47 -14.08
CA LEU A 222 -10.47 7.89 -12.91
C LEU A 222 -9.59 8.91 -12.18
N ILE A 223 -8.92 9.80 -12.92
CA ILE A 223 -8.11 10.86 -12.34
C ILE A 223 -8.98 11.82 -11.52
N GLU A 224 -10.12 12.25 -12.08
CA GLU A 224 -11.03 13.17 -11.41
C GLU A 224 -11.70 12.51 -10.19
N MET A 225 -12.07 11.23 -10.30
CA MET A 225 -12.56 10.42 -9.18
C MET A 225 -11.56 10.34 -8.04
N GLN A 226 -10.29 10.08 -8.35
CA GLN A 226 -9.21 10.00 -7.35
C GLN A 226 -8.93 11.36 -6.71
N HIS A 227 -9.01 12.44 -7.48
CA HIS A 227 -8.87 13.81 -6.97
C HIS A 227 -9.87 14.10 -5.84
N TYR A 228 -11.12 13.66 -6.00
CA TYR A 228 -12.17 13.76 -4.98
C TYR A 228 -12.19 12.62 -3.95
N GLY A 229 -11.18 11.74 -3.97
CA GLY A 229 -10.98 10.70 -2.96
C GLY A 229 -11.79 9.42 -3.15
N LEU A 230 -12.44 9.22 -4.30
CA LEU A 230 -13.05 7.92 -4.60
C LEU A 230 -11.94 6.87 -4.81
N PRO A 231 -12.02 5.67 -4.20
CA PRO A 231 -11.02 4.64 -4.41
C PRO A 231 -10.95 4.20 -5.88
N THR A 232 -9.79 4.41 -6.52
CA THR A 232 -9.56 3.95 -7.90
C THR A 232 -8.38 2.99 -8.02
N ARG A 233 -8.24 2.40 -9.21
CA ARG A 233 -7.11 1.56 -9.65
C ARG A 233 -5.83 2.34 -9.95
N LEU A 234 -5.84 3.67 -9.80
CA LEU A 234 -4.65 4.50 -9.99
C LEU A 234 -3.81 4.56 -8.70
N LEU A 235 -2.49 4.50 -8.87
CA LEU A 235 -1.53 4.75 -7.81
C LEU A 235 -0.73 6.01 -8.16
N ASP A 236 -0.79 7.03 -7.31
CA ASP A 236 -0.08 8.29 -7.57
C ASP A 236 1.44 8.13 -7.48
N ILE A 237 2.14 8.76 -8.39
CA ILE A 237 3.58 8.92 -8.37
C ILE A 237 3.92 10.30 -8.93
N THR A 238 5.10 10.82 -8.64
CA THR A 238 5.50 12.18 -9.03
C THR A 238 6.87 12.17 -9.69
N SER A 239 7.09 13.01 -10.71
CA SER A 239 8.47 13.26 -11.20
C SER A 239 9.26 14.20 -10.29
N ASN A 240 8.61 14.87 -9.33
CA ASN A 240 9.25 15.79 -8.41
C ASN A 240 9.68 15.07 -7.12
N PRO A 241 10.99 14.87 -6.90
CA PRO A 241 11.48 14.18 -5.71
C PRO A 241 11.13 14.91 -4.41
N LEU A 242 11.01 16.24 -4.42
CA LEU A 242 10.71 17.02 -3.22
C LEU A 242 9.24 16.90 -2.80
N VAL A 243 8.33 16.71 -3.76
CA VAL A 243 6.91 16.42 -3.49
C VAL A 243 6.79 15.04 -2.83
N ALA A 244 7.54 14.04 -3.29
CA ALA A 244 7.59 12.74 -2.60
C ALA A 244 8.18 12.85 -1.19
N LEU A 245 9.25 13.63 -1.00
CA LEU A 245 9.79 13.88 0.34
C LEU A 245 8.76 14.56 1.25
N TYR A 246 8.00 15.53 0.74
CA TYR A 246 6.91 16.17 1.46
C TYR A 246 5.89 15.13 1.95
N PHE A 247 5.36 14.27 1.07
CA PHE A 247 4.41 13.22 1.45
C PHE A 247 4.99 12.23 2.46
N SER A 248 6.29 11.92 2.38
CA SER A 248 6.95 11.07 3.37
C SER A 248 6.97 11.67 4.78
N CYS A 249 6.89 13.00 4.88
CA CYS A 249 6.95 13.75 6.13
C CYS A 249 5.60 14.30 6.60
N GLU A 250 4.51 14.07 5.83
CA GLU A 250 3.20 14.68 6.08
C GLU A 250 2.63 14.30 7.46
N SER A 251 2.83 13.06 7.91
CA SER A 251 2.55 12.68 9.31
C SER A 251 3.81 12.85 10.16
N SER A 252 3.70 13.54 11.30
CA SER A 252 4.78 13.61 12.30
C SER A 252 5.10 12.26 12.94
N ASN A 253 4.13 11.35 12.91
CA ASN A 253 4.20 10.04 13.54
C ASN A 253 4.74 9.02 12.54
N ASN A 254 5.50 8.04 13.04
CA ASN A 254 6.13 6.95 12.30
C ASN A 254 7.24 7.37 11.33
N VAL A 255 8.11 6.41 11.00
CA VAL A 255 9.12 6.56 9.96
C VAL A 255 8.46 6.69 8.60
N GLY A 256 8.82 7.73 7.84
CA GLY A 256 8.35 7.92 6.46
C GLY A 256 9.22 7.17 5.46
N GLU A 257 8.77 7.12 4.21
CA GLU A 257 9.46 6.46 3.11
C GLU A 257 9.35 7.28 1.82
N VAL A 258 10.42 7.27 1.04
CA VAL A 258 10.42 7.68 -0.36
C VAL A 258 10.84 6.50 -1.21
N ILE A 259 9.96 6.12 -2.12
CA ILE A 259 10.23 5.09 -3.10
C ILE A 259 10.65 5.73 -4.41
N VAL A 260 11.70 5.19 -5.03
CA VAL A 260 12.17 5.60 -6.36
C VAL A 260 11.82 4.52 -7.38
N TYR A 261 11.27 4.95 -8.51
CA TYR A 261 11.00 4.13 -9.68
C TYR A 261 11.91 4.57 -10.84
N ASN A 262 12.45 3.61 -11.59
CA ASN A 262 13.24 3.85 -12.81
C ASN A 262 12.53 3.22 -14.01
N ILE A 263 11.90 4.07 -14.82
CA ILE A 263 11.02 3.63 -15.89
C ILE A 263 11.74 3.73 -17.23
N GLY A 264 11.85 2.59 -17.92
CA GLY A 264 12.35 2.55 -19.29
C GLY A 264 11.43 3.26 -20.27
N ASN A 265 12.00 3.88 -21.32
CA ASN A 265 11.23 4.60 -22.34
C ASN A 265 10.12 3.75 -22.98
N SER A 266 10.34 2.44 -23.17
CA SER A 266 9.35 1.51 -23.72
C SER A 266 8.18 1.21 -22.77
N SER A 267 8.40 1.34 -21.46
CA SER A 267 7.40 1.08 -20.42
C SER A 267 6.60 2.34 -20.07
N MET A 268 7.08 3.52 -20.46
CA MET A 268 6.37 4.78 -20.27
C MET A 268 5.26 4.91 -21.32
N LYS A 269 4.01 4.85 -20.88
CA LYS A 269 2.84 5.02 -21.73
C LYS A 269 2.26 6.43 -21.59
N TYR A 270 1.49 6.79 -22.60
CA TYR A 270 0.73 8.03 -22.65
C TYR A 270 -0.76 7.69 -22.73
N GLU A 271 -1.62 8.67 -22.45
CA GLU A 271 -3.08 8.52 -22.43
C GLU A 271 -3.63 7.79 -23.67
N LYS A 272 -2.97 7.95 -24.83
CA LYS A 272 -3.42 7.36 -26.07
C LYS A 272 -2.93 5.94 -26.39
N CYS A 273 -2.22 5.30 -25.48
CA CYS A 273 -1.75 3.92 -25.65
C CYS A 273 -2.86 2.91 -25.35
N ASP A 274 -2.90 1.81 -26.10
CA ASP A 274 -3.91 0.77 -25.94
C ASP A 274 -3.92 0.17 -24.53
N GLU A 275 -2.74 -0.04 -23.92
CA GLU A 275 -2.67 -0.60 -22.56
C GLU A 275 -3.29 0.30 -21.50
N VAL A 276 -3.31 1.62 -21.73
CA VAL A 276 -4.00 2.57 -20.85
C VAL A 276 -5.50 2.38 -20.99
N SER A 277 -6.05 2.47 -22.20
CA SER A 277 -7.49 2.32 -22.46
C SER A 277 -8.02 0.95 -22.01
N ILE A 278 -7.26 -0.14 -22.19
CA ILE A 278 -7.61 -1.48 -21.71
C ILE A 278 -7.85 -1.46 -20.20
N LEU A 279 -6.89 -0.94 -19.42
CA LEU A 279 -6.98 -0.98 -17.96
C LEU A 279 -7.99 0.02 -17.40
N THR A 280 -8.16 1.18 -18.04
CA THR A 280 -9.09 2.20 -17.57
C THR A 280 -10.54 1.94 -17.94
N ALA A 281 -10.83 1.06 -18.91
CA ALA A 281 -12.19 0.63 -19.25
C ALA A 281 -12.77 -0.41 -18.29
N LEU A 282 -11.92 -1.16 -17.56
CA LEU A 282 -12.35 -2.19 -16.61
C LEU A 282 -13.39 -1.76 -15.54
N PRO A 283 -13.38 -0.53 -14.99
CA PRO A 283 -14.41 -0.03 -14.07
C PRO A 283 -15.82 0.01 -14.67
N MET A 284 -15.98 -0.13 -15.99
CA MET A 284 -17.28 -0.15 -16.67
C MET A 284 -18.01 -1.50 -16.53
N PHE A 285 -17.40 -2.47 -15.85
CA PHE A 285 -17.93 -3.81 -15.67
C PHE A 285 -18.08 -4.15 -14.20
N ASP A 286 -19.17 -4.85 -13.85
CA ASP A 286 -19.36 -5.38 -12.51
C ASP A 286 -18.29 -6.41 -12.13
N PHE A 287 -18.18 -6.69 -10.84
CA PHE A 287 -17.15 -7.58 -10.32
C PHE A 287 -17.20 -8.96 -10.98
N SER A 288 -18.38 -9.57 -11.14
CA SER A 288 -18.51 -10.88 -11.80
C SER A 288 -17.99 -10.88 -13.24
N THR A 289 -18.28 -9.81 -13.99
CA THR A 289 -17.85 -9.65 -15.37
C THR A 289 -16.33 -9.44 -15.44
N GLN A 290 -15.76 -8.64 -14.53
CA GLN A 290 -14.30 -8.49 -14.38
C GLN A 290 -13.64 -9.84 -14.10
N GLN A 291 -14.21 -10.68 -13.22
CA GLN A 291 -13.69 -12.03 -12.96
C GLN A 291 -13.77 -12.93 -14.20
N SER A 292 -14.88 -12.92 -14.93
CA SER A 292 -15.03 -13.68 -16.18
C SER A 292 -14.01 -13.24 -17.24
N ILE A 293 -13.78 -11.92 -17.40
CA ILE A 293 -12.76 -11.38 -18.31
C ILE A 293 -11.38 -11.94 -17.96
N LEU A 294 -10.99 -11.87 -16.68
CA LEU A 294 -9.69 -12.38 -16.23
C LEU A 294 -9.55 -13.87 -16.53
N HIS A 295 -10.57 -14.66 -16.17
CA HIS A 295 -10.60 -16.10 -16.38
C HIS A 295 -10.49 -16.45 -17.87
N ASP A 296 -11.30 -15.84 -18.73
CA ASP A 296 -11.36 -16.17 -20.15
C ASP A 296 -10.05 -15.84 -20.87
N VAL A 297 -9.42 -14.73 -20.49
CA VAL A 297 -8.10 -14.33 -21.04
C VAL A 297 -6.98 -15.21 -20.49
N HIS A 298 -7.06 -15.68 -19.24
CA HIS A 298 -6.09 -16.61 -18.67
C HIS A 298 -6.12 -17.97 -19.39
N PHE A 299 -7.32 -18.54 -19.59
CA PHE A 299 -7.47 -19.89 -20.15
C PHE A 299 -7.65 -19.94 -21.67
N GLY A 300 -7.63 -18.79 -22.36
CA GLY A 300 -7.74 -18.72 -23.81
C GLY A 300 -9.15 -19.00 -24.34
N SER A 301 -10.19 -18.89 -23.51
CA SER A 301 -11.60 -19.13 -23.84
C SER A 301 -12.26 -17.93 -24.54
N LEU A 302 -11.54 -17.26 -25.44
CA LEU A 302 -11.94 -15.96 -25.99
C LEU A 302 -13.00 -16.02 -27.10
N LEU A 303 -13.00 -17.09 -27.90
CA LEU A 303 -13.76 -17.21 -29.16
C LEU A 303 -15.29 -17.19 -29.00
N SER A 304 -15.83 -17.06 -27.79
CA SER A 304 -17.28 -16.89 -27.54
C SER A 304 -17.57 -16.22 -26.18
N SER A 305 -16.60 -15.50 -25.61
CA SER A 305 -16.80 -14.85 -24.31
C SER A 305 -17.55 -13.53 -24.49
N ARG A 306 -18.81 -13.51 -24.03
CA ARG A 306 -19.63 -12.27 -24.00
C ARG A 306 -18.96 -11.16 -23.19
N SER A 307 -18.28 -11.51 -22.10
CA SER A 307 -17.60 -10.55 -21.23
C SER A 307 -16.37 -9.95 -21.92
N TYR A 308 -15.59 -10.77 -22.63
CA TYR A 308 -14.47 -10.28 -23.44
C TYR A 308 -14.94 -9.41 -24.61
N GLU A 309 -15.98 -9.84 -25.34
CA GLU A 309 -16.58 -9.06 -26.42
C GLU A 309 -17.08 -7.69 -25.93
N ALA A 310 -17.72 -7.66 -24.76
CA ALA A 310 -18.17 -6.41 -24.13
C ALA A 310 -16.98 -5.50 -23.78
N LEU A 311 -15.90 -6.03 -23.22
CA LEU A 311 -14.67 -5.28 -22.96
C LEU A 311 -14.09 -4.68 -24.25
N ILE A 312 -13.94 -5.48 -25.30
CA ILE A 312 -13.41 -4.99 -26.58
C ILE A 312 -14.32 -3.91 -27.18
N SER A 313 -15.64 -4.07 -27.08
CA SER A 313 -16.60 -3.06 -27.54
C SER A 313 -16.44 -1.75 -26.77
N GLU A 314 -16.31 -1.81 -25.44
CA GLU A 314 -16.12 -0.62 -24.61
C GLU A 314 -14.80 0.08 -24.93
N ILE A 315 -13.69 -0.64 -25.03
CA ILE A 315 -12.39 -0.05 -25.40
C ILE A 315 -12.46 0.62 -26.78
N LYS A 316 -13.19 0.01 -27.73
CA LYS A 316 -13.35 0.57 -29.08
C LYS A 316 -14.15 1.86 -29.13
N THR A 317 -14.91 2.21 -28.08
CA THR A 317 -15.55 3.53 -27.98
C THR A 317 -14.50 4.66 -27.92
N GLU A 318 -13.35 4.42 -27.27
CA GLU A 318 -12.21 5.35 -27.22
C GLU A 318 -11.15 5.08 -28.29
N ARG A 319 -10.97 3.80 -28.64
CA ARG A 319 -9.91 3.28 -29.53
C ARG A 319 -10.52 2.48 -30.69
N PRO A 320 -11.17 3.13 -31.68
CA PRO A 320 -11.80 2.41 -32.78
C PRO A 320 -10.84 1.53 -33.60
N LEU A 321 -9.56 1.89 -33.62
CA LEU A 321 -8.49 1.22 -34.37
C LEU A 321 -7.72 0.18 -33.55
N LEU A 322 -8.21 -0.21 -32.37
CA LEU A 322 -7.56 -1.25 -31.55
C LEU A 322 -7.37 -2.53 -32.40
N SER A 323 -6.13 -2.80 -32.79
CA SER A 323 -5.75 -3.92 -33.66
C SER A 323 -5.37 -5.18 -32.89
N ASP A 324 -5.03 -5.01 -31.61
CA ASP A 324 -4.40 -6.05 -30.82
C ASP A 324 -5.39 -6.78 -29.93
N ASP A 325 -5.23 -8.10 -29.85
CA ASP A 325 -5.88 -8.90 -28.82
C ASP A 325 -5.43 -8.47 -27.42
N VAL A 326 -6.40 -8.46 -26.50
CA VAL A 326 -6.16 -8.17 -25.09
C VAL A 326 -5.65 -9.45 -24.42
N THR A 327 -4.35 -9.48 -24.16
CA THR A 327 -3.69 -10.64 -23.53
C THR A 327 -3.73 -10.57 -22.00
N TYR A 328 -3.53 -11.72 -21.34
CA TYR A 328 -3.49 -11.80 -19.88
C TYR A 328 -2.47 -10.83 -19.29
N ARG A 329 -1.30 -10.73 -19.93
CA ARG A 329 -0.25 -9.80 -19.52
C ARG A 329 -0.69 -8.34 -19.60
N LYS A 330 -1.38 -7.93 -20.68
CA LYS A 330 -1.90 -6.56 -20.83
C LYS A 330 -2.97 -6.22 -19.78
N LEU A 331 -3.74 -7.21 -19.33
CA LEU A 331 -4.76 -7.02 -18.28
C LEU A 331 -4.22 -7.02 -16.85
N THR A 332 -3.07 -7.64 -16.61
CA THR A 332 -2.56 -7.88 -15.24
C THR A 332 -1.32 -7.09 -14.89
N THR A 333 -0.57 -6.62 -15.89
CA THR A 333 0.66 -5.82 -15.67
C THR A 333 0.30 -4.36 -15.47
N PRO A 334 0.72 -3.70 -14.37
CA PRO A 334 0.47 -2.27 -14.22
C PRO A 334 1.14 -1.46 -15.31
N VAL A 335 0.44 -0.40 -15.72
CA VAL A 335 0.88 0.49 -16.77
C VAL A 335 1.28 1.83 -16.16
N PHE A 336 2.51 2.24 -16.40
CA PHE A 336 2.96 3.58 -16.09
C PHE A 336 2.40 4.56 -17.13
N VAL A 337 1.68 5.59 -16.69
CA VAL A 337 1.11 6.61 -17.58
C VAL A 337 1.49 8.03 -17.14
N LYS A 338 1.88 8.86 -18.12
CA LYS A 338 1.90 10.32 -17.94
C LYS A 338 0.58 10.91 -18.44
N PRO A 339 -0.29 11.41 -17.54
CA PRO A 339 -1.54 12.02 -17.93
C PRO A 339 -1.30 13.40 -18.57
N VAL A 340 -2.30 13.89 -19.32
CA VAL A 340 -2.36 15.31 -19.67
C VAL A 340 -2.65 16.11 -18.40
N ARG A 341 -1.93 17.22 -18.20
CA ARG A 341 -2.00 18.03 -16.98
C ARG A 341 -3.20 18.97 -17.00
N LYS A 342 -4.42 18.42 -16.96
CA LYS A 342 -5.68 19.18 -16.97
C LYS A 342 -6.02 19.77 -15.59
N ASN A 343 -5.67 19.06 -14.51
CA ASN A 343 -5.94 19.48 -13.13
C ASN A 343 -4.73 20.18 -12.51
N SER A 344 -4.95 21.29 -11.79
CA SER A 344 -3.91 22.10 -11.14
C SER A 344 -3.11 21.31 -10.11
N ARG A 345 -3.73 20.36 -9.39
CA ARG A 345 -3.05 19.46 -8.45
C ARG A 345 -2.04 18.57 -9.16
N ILE A 346 -2.43 17.96 -10.28
CA ILE A 346 -1.55 17.11 -11.09
C ILE A 346 -0.40 17.93 -11.67
N LEU A 347 -0.68 19.16 -12.10
CA LEU A 347 0.35 20.07 -12.60
C LEU A 347 1.39 20.39 -11.51
N ARG A 348 0.95 20.73 -10.29
CA ARG A 348 1.84 21.09 -9.17
C ARG A 348 2.63 19.91 -8.62
N GLN A 349 1.98 18.76 -8.50
CA GLN A 349 2.62 17.54 -8.03
C GLN A 349 3.47 16.89 -9.12
N GLU A 350 3.48 17.42 -10.35
CA GLU A 350 4.02 16.74 -11.54
C GLU A 350 3.61 15.27 -11.60
N GLY A 351 2.30 15.05 -11.39
CA GLY A 351 1.71 13.73 -11.19
C GLY A 351 1.81 12.84 -12.41
N ALA A 352 2.15 11.58 -12.17
CA ALA A 352 1.99 10.45 -13.06
C ALA A 352 1.27 9.33 -12.30
N PHE A 353 0.85 8.27 -12.99
CA PHE A 353 0.10 7.19 -12.37
C PHE A 353 0.65 5.82 -12.78
N LEU A 354 0.56 4.86 -11.86
CA LEU A 354 0.52 3.45 -12.22
C LEU A 354 -0.96 3.03 -12.25
N ILE A 355 -1.44 2.57 -13.41
CA ILE A 355 -2.77 2.00 -13.56
C ILE A 355 -2.66 0.51 -13.30
N TRP A 356 -3.40 0.02 -12.31
CA TRP A 356 -3.43 -1.39 -12.00
C TRP A 356 -4.58 -2.08 -12.73
N GLY A 357 -4.31 -3.30 -13.16
CA GLY A 357 -5.26 -4.14 -13.88
C GLY A 357 -6.01 -5.10 -12.96
N LEU A 358 -6.47 -6.20 -13.56
CA LEU A 358 -7.03 -7.33 -12.83
C LEU A 358 -5.88 -8.20 -12.30
N ASP A 359 -6.18 -9.03 -11.29
CA ASP A 359 -5.21 -9.99 -10.75
C ASP A 359 -5.91 -11.15 -10.04
N ASP A 360 -5.18 -12.25 -9.90
CA ASP A 360 -5.72 -13.47 -9.31
C ASP A 360 -5.95 -13.37 -7.79
N VAL A 361 -5.38 -12.36 -7.12
CA VAL A 361 -5.53 -12.16 -5.66
C VAL A 361 -6.87 -11.51 -5.34
N HIS A 362 -7.29 -10.53 -6.13
CA HIS A 362 -8.54 -9.80 -5.91
C HIS A 362 -9.70 -10.35 -6.75
N TYR A 363 -9.41 -10.89 -7.94
CA TYR A 363 -10.43 -11.32 -8.91
C TYR A 363 -10.41 -12.82 -9.24
N GLY A 364 -9.35 -13.56 -8.89
CA GLY A 364 -9.23 -14.99 -9.17
C GLY A 364 -9.42 -15.89 -7.93
N ASP A 365 -9.10 -17.17 -8.11
CA ASP A 365 -9.14 -18.21 -7.06
C ASP A 365 -7.77 -18.42 -6.37
N GLY A 366 -6.76 -17.58 -6.69
CA GLY A 366 -5.35 -17.85 -6.45
C GLY A 366 -4.70 -17.08 -5.29
N LYS A 367 -3.69 -17.69 -4.65
CA LYS A 367 -2.84 -17.09 -3.60
C LYS A 367 -1.46 -16.63 -4.10
N GLN A 368 -1.30 -16.24 -5.38
CA GLN A 368 0.03 -15.93 -5.93
C GLN A 368 0.31 -14.45 -6.25
N ARG A 369 1.48 -14.03 -5.74
CA ARG A 369 2.38 -12.90 -6.06
C ARG A 369 1.73 -11.57 -6.46
N ALA A 370 1.32 -10.83 -5.44
CA ALA A 370 1.35 -9.37 -5.48
C ALA A 370 2.81 -8.90 -5.39
N SER A 371 3.44 -8.60 -6.52
CA SER A 371 4.43 -7.51 -6.55
C SER A 371 4.44 -6.90 -7.93
N PHE A 372 3.39 -6.11 -8.18
CA PHE A 372 3.07 -5.61 -9.51
C PHE A 372 3.99 -4.45 -9.94
N ASP A 373 4.75 -3.85 -9.03
CA ASP A 373 5.66 -2.72 -9.31
C ASP A 373 7.16 -3.02 -9.09
N GLU A 374 7.52 -4.25 -8.72
CA GLU A 374 8.92 -4.63 -8.42
C GLU A 374 9.87 -4.44 -9.60
N GLU A 375 9.36 -4.62 -10.83
CA GLU A 375 10.11 -4.39 -12.06
C GLU A 375 10.51 -2.92 -12.24
N PHE A 376 9.72 -2.00 -11.68
CA PHE A 376 9.92 -0.56 -11.82
C PHE A 376 10.72 0.05 -10.68
N ARG A 377 10.89 -0.65 -9.55
CA ARG A 377 11.65 -0.15 -8.40
C ARG A 377 13.10 0.10 -8.81
N TYR A 378 13.64 1.25 -8.42
CA TYR A 378 15.07 1.55 -8.62
C TYR A 378 15.93 0.52 -7.88
N LYS A 379 16.98 0.06 -8.58
CA LYS A 379 17.96 -0.88 -8.04
C LYS A 379 19.37 -0.36 -8.31
N GLU A 380 20.24 -0.49 -7.32
CA GLU A 380 21.67 -0.24 -7.42
C GLU A 380 22.40 -1.52 -7.01
N ASP A 381 23.38 -1.97 -7.80
CA ASP A 381 24.07 -3.25 -7.60
C ASP A 381 23.11 -4.44 -7.36
N MET A 382 22.05 -4.51 -8.16
CA MET A 382 20.97 -5.52 -8.07
C MET A 382 20.14 -5.47 -6.78
N LYS A 383 20.36 -4.48 -5.90
CA LYS A 383 19.57 -4.29 -4.69
C LYS A 383 18.54 -3.18 -4.85
N LYS A 384 17.32 -3.44 -4.40
CA LYS A 384 16.27 -2.43 -4.28
C LYS A 384 16.63 -1.43 -3.19
N ILE A 385 16.73 -0.16 -3.57
CA ILE A 385 17.01 0.93 -2.63
C ILE A 385 15.70 1.45 -2.06
N VAL A 386 15.64 1.60 -0.74
CA VAL A 386 14.48 2.12 -0.02
C VAL A 386 14.93 3.30 0.84
N TYR A 387 14.48 4.50 0.51
CA TYR A 387 14.79 5.66 1.33
C TYR A 387 13.77 5.82 2.44
N TYR A 388 14.22 6.02 3.68
CA TYR A 388 13.33 6.21 4.82
C TYR A 388 13.67 7.48 5.59
N VAL A 389 12.65 8.16 6.10
CA VAL A 389 12.78 9.38 6.89
C VAL A 389 12.48 9.08 8.35
N PRO A 390 13.50 9.03 9.24
CA PRO A 390 13.26 8.87 10.67
C PRO A 390 12.33 9.96 11.21
N SER A 391 11.36 9.59 12.05
CA SER A 391 10.30 10.47 12.56
C SER A 391 10.84 11.78 13.17
N LYS A 392 11.99 11.72 13.84
CA LYS A 392 12.67 12.87 14.46
C LYS A 392 13.13 13.96 13.48
N TYR A 393 13.34 13.63 12.20
CA TYR A 393 13.80 14.57 11.17
C TYR A 393 12.68 15.13 10.29
N LYS A 394 11.47 14.56 10.35
CA LYS A 394 10.35 14.98 9.49
C LYS A 394 10.03 16.46 9.63
N LYS A 395 9.99 16.98 10.86
CA LYS A 395 9.69 18.40 11.12
C LYS A 395 10.73 19.33 10.51
N SER A 396 12.02 19.07 10.72
CA SER A 396 13.10 19.91 10.16
C SER A 396 13.15 19.84 8.63
N ILE A 397 12.80 18.68 8.06
CA ILE A 397 12.68 18.50 6.61
C ILE A 397 11.50 19.32 6.06
N ILE A 398 10.31 19.25 6.66
CA ILE A 398 9.15 20.06 6.28
C ILE A 398 9.48 21.56 6.37
N ASP A 399 10.12 22.00 7.45
CA ASP A 399 10.54 23.39 7.61
C ASP A 399 11.51 23.83 6.49
N SER A 400 12.40 22.93 6.06
CA SER A 400 13.33 23.19 4.96
C SER A 400 12.63 23.21 3.60
N LEU A 401 11.69 22.28 3.36
CA LEU A 401 10.86 22.21 2.16
C LEU A 401 10.02 23.48 2.00
N ASN A 402 9.41 23.95 3.09
CA ASN A 402 8.65 25.19 3.13
C ASN A 402 9.50 26.39 2.67
N ARG A 403 10.78 26.47 3.07
CA ARG A 403 11.70 27.54 2.68
C ARG A 403 12.08 27.52 1.20
N VAL A 404 12.07 26.35 0.56
CA VAL A 404 12.33 26.21 -0.89
C VAL A 404 11.04 26.21 -1.72
N GLY A 405 9.89 26.53 -1.10
CA GLY A 405 8.60 26.69 -1.79
C GLY A 405 7.76 25.42 -1.93
N ILE A 406 8.18 24.30 -1.34
CA ILE A 406 7.40 23.06 -1.31
C ILE A 406 6.64 23.00 0.02
N ASN A 407 5.40 23.51 0.02
CA ASN A 407 4.53 23.60 1.19
C ASN A 407 3.13 23.05 0.89
N LYS A 408 2.24 23.03 1.90
CA LYS A 408 0.87 22.52 1.75
C LYS A 408 0.11 23.17 0.59
N ALA A 409 0.17 24.50 0.46
CA ALA A 409 -0.53 25.24 -0.62
C ALA A 409 0.07 24.98 -2.01
N PHE A 410 1.36 24.61 -2.10
CA PHE A 410 1.96 24.17 -3.36
C PHE A 410 1.48 22.77 -3.75
N VAL A 411 1.48 21.84 -2.81
CA VAL A 411 1.13 20.42 -3.05
C VAL A 411 -0.37 20.24 -3.26
N TYR A 412 -1.19 20.97 -2.49
CA TYR A 412 -2.65 20.98 -2.54
C TYR A 412 -3.12 22.39 -2.92
N PRO A 413 -3.20 22.71 -4.23
CA PRO A 413 -3.53 24.05 -4.71
C PRO A 413 -5.03 24.38 -4.63
N GLU A 414 -5.86 23.49 -4.09
CA GLU A 414 -7.28 23.69 -3.87
C GLU A 414 -7.53 24.83 -2.87
N ILE A 415 -8.55 25.65 -3.13
CA ILE A 415 -8.79 26.88 -2.37
C ILE A 415 -8.93 26.63 -0.87
N ASP A 416 -9.56 25.51 -0.48
CA ASP A 416 -9.77 25.13 0.91
C ASP A 416 -8.43 24.80 1.60
N ASP A 417 -7.54 24.06 0.92
CA ASP A 417 -6.21 23.72 1.43
C ASP A 417 -5.30 24.94 1.52
N VAL A 418 -5.34 25.82 0.52
CA VAL A 418 -4.61 27.09 0.53
C VAL A 418 -5.10 27.98 1.68
N ALA A 419 -6.41 28.08 1.90
CA ALA A 419 -6.97 28.87 3.01
C ALA A 419 -6.53 28.33 4.38
N VAL A 420 -6.54 27.00 4.56
CA VAL A 420 -6.02 26.35 5.78
C VAL A 420 -4.54 26.68 5.98
N TYR A 421 -3.72 26.57 4.93
CA TYR A 421 -2.30 26.90 5.00
C TYR A 421 -2.07 28.37 5.39
N ILE A 422 -2.78 29.32 4.77
CA ILE A 422 -2.64 30.75 5.09
C ILE A 422 -2.95 30.99 6.56
N LYS A 423 -4.04 30.43 7.07
CA LYS A 423 -4.45 30.55 8.48
C LYS A 423 -3.39 30.01 9.45
N GLU A 424 -2.75 28.89 9.11
CA GLU A 424 -1.68 28.29 9.93
C GLU A 424 -0.35 29.05 9.83
N SER A 425 -0.12 29.76 8.71
CA SER A 425 1.13 30.49 8.45
C SER A 425 1.24 31.86 9.11
N ILE A 426 0.11 32.49 9.44
CA ILE A 426 0.05 33.78 10.13
C ILE A 426 0.14 33.51 11.64
N LYS A 427 1.29 33.85 12.24
CA LYS A 427 1.52 33.77 13.69
C LYS A 427 1.38 35.13 14.36
#